data_AF-G8YD36-F1
#
_entry.id   AF-G8YD36-F1
#
_cell.length_a   1.000
_cell.length_b   1.000
_cell.length_c   1.000
_cell.angle_alpha   90.00
_cell.angle_beta   90.00
_cell.angle_gamma   90.00
#
_symmetry.space_group_name_H-M   'P 1'
#
loop_
_entity.id
_entity.type
_entity.pdbx_description
1 polymer ?
#
loop_
_entity_poly.entity_id
_entity_poly.type
_entity_poly.pdbx_seq_one_letter_code
_entity_poly.pdbx_strand_id
1 'polypeptide(L)'
;MIECRGITSKNTKCRRKVLEHQTYCYQHIHQGAQEKKPTQNKRNGGKAGYIYIFTLRKLIAEKGPSTWFSVKNMPDTKSRDKNMWVPFEARKSKYLLVKVGMTTLNVDRRIKQWEEKCHHELACVHPGSNLKVKGSSVDRLLMQFKELMLSERKFSTYNAAQRGFFCSSDVSKAEKDIHATLKRIYGRGDVYCSGCRDADQGSKAQSRALCKRAPFDGAYNIHIEWFSIPKKDLTKLYKIIDDTCSGP
;
A
#
# COMPACT_ATOMS: atom_id res chain seq x y z
N MET A 1 -3.12 38.86 37.80
CA MET A 1 -2.50 37.99 36.75
C MET A 1 -2.89 36.55 37.00
N ILE A 2 -3.45 35.88 35.99
CA ILE A 2 -3.98 34.50 36.11
C ILE A 2 -3.18 33.52 35.26
N GLU A 3 -3.31 32.22 35.50
CA GLU A 3 -2.65 31.20 34.67
C GLU A 3 -3.43 30.92 33.38
N CYS A 4 -2.70 30.67 32.29
CA CYS A 4 -3.26 30.23 31.02
C CYS A 4 -4.03 28.91 31.19
N ARG A 5 -5.23 28.84 30.59
CA ARG A 5 -6.06 27.61 30.60
C ARG A 5 -5.74 26.62 29.48
N GLY A 6 -4.72 26.88 28.66
CA GLY A 6 -4.36 26.03 27.52
C GLY A 6 -3.65 24.73 27.92
N ILE A 7 -3.81 23.70 27.11
CA ILE A 7 -3.14 22.40 27.26
C ILE A 7 -2.00 22.30 26.25
N THR A 8 -0.81 21.92 26.72
CA THR A 8 0.37 21.74 25.87
C THR A 8 0.26 20.48 25.01
N SER A 9 1.12 20.34 23.99
CA SER A 9 1.20 19.13 23.16
C SER A 9 1.54 17.84 23.92
N LYS A 10 2.01 17.96 25.16
CA LYS A 10 2.29 16.83 26.08
C LYS A 10 1.11 16.53 27.03
N ASN A 11 -0.07 17.08 26.76
CA ASN A 11 -1.29 16.91 27.55
C ASN A 11 -1.17 17.39 29.01
N THR A 12 -0.37 18.42 29.26
CA THR A 12 -0.21 19.06 30.58
C THR A 12 -0.68 20.52 30.56
N LYS A 13 -1.14 21.03 31.71
CA LYS A 13 -1.62 22.42 31.84
C LYS A 13 -0.50 23.42 31.60
N CYS A 14 -0.76 24.44 30.79
CA CYS A 14 0.16 25.55 30.58
C CYS A 14 0.33 26.36 31.87
N ARG A 15 1.58 26.61 32.28
CA ARG A 15 1.92 27.39 33.50
C ARG A 15 2.23 28.87 33.22
N ARG A 16 1.99 29.35 31.99
CA ARG A 16 2.26 30.75 31.65
C ARG A 16 1.23 31.67 32.30
N LYS A 17 1.69 32.80 32.86
CA LYS A 17 0.81 33.85 33.39
C LYS A 17 0.27 34.69 32.24
N VAL A 18 -0.98 35.10 32.35
CA VAL A 18 -1.70 35.96 31.42
C VAL A 18 -2.37 37.11 32.18
N LEU A 19 -2.70 38.17 31.44
CA LEU A 19 -3.40 39.32 31.98
C LEU A 19 -4.79 38.91 32.49
N GLU A 20 -5.32 39.66 33.45
CA GLU A 20 -6.57 39.30 34.16
C GLU A 20 -7.79 39.15 33.23
N HIS A 21 -7.78 39.87 32.11
CA HIS A 21 -8.80 39.84 31.07
C HIS A 21 -8.54 38.80 29.96
N GLN A 22 -7.42 38.05 30.01
CA GLN A 22 -7.06 37.05 29.00
C GLN A 22 -7.11 35.64 29.59
N THR A 23 -7.75 34.71 28.89
CA THR A 23 -7.86 33.31 29.35
C THR A 23 -6.74 32.41 28.84
N TYR A 24 -6.11 32.79 27.72
CA TYR A 24 -5.07 32.00 27.04
C TYR A 24 -3.85 32.87 26.73
N CYS A 25 -2.67 32.26 26.74
CA CYS A 25 -1.46 32.93 26.26
C CYS A 25 -1.41 32.90 24.74
N TYR A 26 -0.51 33.67 24.13
CA TYR A 26 -0.38 33.74 22.67
C TYR A 26 -0.21 32.38 21.97
N GLN A 27 0.36 31.37 22.64
CA GLN A 27 0.52 30.01 22.09
C GLN A 27 -0.77 29.18 22.11
N HIS A 28 -1.72 29.53 22.97
CA HIS A 28 -2.98 28.79 23.15
C HIS A 28 -4.20 29.63 22.81
N ILE A 29 -4.03 30.81 22.19
CA ILE A 29 -5.13 31.70 21.81
C ILE A 29 -6.13 30.99 20.88
N HIS A 30 -5.64 30.10 20.02
CA HIS A 30 -6.45 29.26 19.13
C HIS A 30 -7.27 28.18 19.86
N GLN A 31 -6.93 27.82 21.11
CA GLN A 31 -7.74 26.89 21.92
C GLN A 31 -8.97 27.58 22.52
N GLY A 32 -8.97 28.92 22.59
CA GLY A 32 -10.11 29.72 23.04
C GLY A 32 -11.13 30.02 21.95
N ALA A 33 -10.74 29.94 20.68
CA ALA A 33 -11.65 30.07 19.56
C ALA A 33 -12.48 28.79 19.45
N GLN A 34 -13.77 28.85 19.81
CA GLN A 34 -14.73 27.80 19.51
C GLN A 34 -14.95 27.72 18.00
N GLU A 35 -14.00 27.15 17.26
CA GLU A 35 -14.37 26.43 16.05
C GLU A 35 -15.19 25.22 16.51
N LYS A 36 -16.47 25.22 16.13
CA LYS A 36 -17.38 24.08 16.29
C LYS A 36 -16.72 22.86 15.64
N LYS A 37 -15.92 22.11 16.40
CA LYS A 37 -15.51 20.77 16.00
C LYS A 37 -16.80 19.97 15.84
N PRO A 38 -17.07 19.36 14.67
CA PRO A 38 -18.21 18.48 14.55
C PRO A 38 -18.03 17.41 15.62
N THR A 39 -19.04 17.29 16.48
CA THR A 39 -19.20 16.27 17.50
C THR A 39 -18.98 14.93 16.80
N GLN A 40 -17.77 14.37 16.95
CA GLN A 40 -17.52 13.01 16.49
C GLN A 40 -18.26 12.08 17.44
N ASN A 41 -19.54 11.87 17.15
CA ASN A 41 -20.19 10.61 17.45
C ASN A 41 -19.38 9.53 16.72
N LYS A 42 -18.36 8.99 17.39
CA LYS A 42 -17.72 7.72 17.01
C LYS A 42 -18.75 6.60 17.22
N ARG A 43 -19.71 6.51 16.31
CA ARG A 43 -20.16 5.20 15.86
C ARG A 43 -18.99 4.63 15.07
N ASN A 44 -18.32 3.62 15.61
CA ASN A 44 -17.35 2.79 14.90
C ASN A 44 -18.10 1.98 13.81
N GLY A 45 -18.75 2.66 12.88
CA GLY A 45 -19.16 2.07 11.61
C GLY A 45 -17.94 2.03 10.72
N GLY A 46 -17.49 0.84 10.34
CA GLY A 46 -16.47 0.67 9.32
C GLY A 46 -16.79 1.50 8.08
N LYS A 47 -15.78 2.10 7.46
CA LYS A 47 -15.99 2.86 6.22
C LYS A 47 -15.98 1.90 5.04
N ALA A 48 -17.05 1.96 4.25
CA ALA A 48 -17.09 1.30 2.95
C ALA A 48 -16.00 1.86 2.02
N GLY A 49 -15.55 1.04 1.08
CA GLY A 49 -14.49 1.42 0.16
C GLY A 49 -14.16 0.34 -0.85
N TYR A 50 -13.01 0.48 -1.48
CA TYR A 50 -12.48 -0.44 -2.48
C TYR A 50 -11.15 -1.03 -2.05
N ILE A 51 -11.01 -2.34 -2.24
CA ILE A 51 -9.73 -3.04 -2.27
C ILE A 51 -9.25 -3.10 -3.72
N TYR A 52 -8.01 -2.71 -3.96
CA TYR A 52 -7.40 -2.78 -5.28
C TYR A 52 -6.00 -3.37 -5.18
N ILE A 53 -5.56 -3.93 -6.31
CA ILE A 53 -4.26 -4.57 -6.43
C ILE A 53 -3.49 -3.83 -7.49
N PHE A 54 -2.21 -3.57 -7.22
CA PHE A 54 -1.35 -2.93 -8.18
C PHE A 54 0.06 -3.50 -8.14
N THR A 55 0.80 -3.19 -9.18
CA THR A 55 2.23 -3.51 -9.33
C THR A 55 2.92 -2.34 -10.02
N LEU A 56 4.25 -2.39 -10.11
CA LEU A 56 5.03 -1.35 -10.78
C LEU A 56 5.06 -1.63 -12.28
N ARG A 57 4.62 -0.67 -13.09
CA ARG A 57 4.54 -0.84 -14.55
C ARG A 57 5.93 -1.07 -15.15
N LYS A 58 6.95 -0.37 -14.64
CA LYS A 58 8.35 -0.56 -15.04
C LYS A 58 8.83 -2.00 -14.81
N LEU A 59 8.47 -2.65 -13.70
CA LEU A 59 8.89 -4.04 -13.44
C LEU A 59 8.41 -5.01 -14.52
N ILE A 60 7.20 -4.81 -15.03
CA ILE A 60 6.64 -5.66 -16.09
C ILE A 60 7.23 -5.30 -17.46
N ALA A 61 7.50 -4.02 -17.69
CA ALA A 61 7.97 -3.51 -18.98
C ALA A 61 9.47 -3.74 -19.21
N GLU A 62 10.28 -3.66 -18.17
CA GLU A 62 11.74 -3.69 -18.23
C GLU A 62 12.29 -5.06 -18.67
N LYS A 63 13.42 -5.03 -19.37
CA LYS A 63 14.17 -6.23 -19.78
C LYS A 63 15.42 -6.32 -18.90
N GLY A 64 15.53 -7.37 -18.11
CA GLY A 64 16.69 -7.61 -17.23
C GLY A 64 16.43 -7.25 -15.75
N PRO A 65 17.45 -7.42 -14.90
CA PRO A 65 17.36 -7.17 -13.46
C PRO A 65 17.18 -5.68 -13.17
N SER A 66 16.21 -5.38 -12.30
CA SER A 66 15.93 -4.00 -11.89
C SER A 66 17.09 -3.42 -11.06
N THR A 67 17.68 -2.33 -11.51
CA THR A 67 18.74 -1.59 -10.79
C THR A 67 18.20 -0.62 -9.75
N TRP A 68 16.91 -0.34 -9.77
CA TRP A 68 16.22 0.64 -8.90
C TRP A 68 15.30 -0.03 -7.88
N PHE A 69 15.20 -1.36 -7.96
CA PHE A 69 14.25 -2.16 -7.19
C PHE A 69 14.89 -3.47 -6.75
N SER A 70 14.85 -3.76 -5.46
CA SER A 70 15.35 -5.03 -4.92
C SER A 70 14.30 -5.68 -4.03
N VAL A 71 14.25 -7.00 -4.05
CA VAL A 71 13.35 -7.80 -3.24
C VAL A 71 14.14 -8.67 -2.27
N LYS A 72 13.50 -9.04 -1.17
CA LYS A 72 14.04 -9.96 -0.18
C LYS A 72 13.01 -11.06 0.10
N ASN A 73 13.49 -12.25 0.46
CA ASN A 73 12.67 -13.40 0.87
C ASN A 73 11.73 -13.94 -0.22
N MET A 74 12.18 -14.05 -1.47
CA MET A 74 11.38 -14.72 -2.50
C MET A 74 11.26 -16.23 -2.20
N PRO A 75 10.14 -16.88 -2.58
CA PRO A 75 9.92 -18.30 -2.30
C PRO A 75 10.98 -19.23 -2.90
N ASP A 76 11.45 -18.94 -4.12
CA ASP A 76 12.42 -19.75 -4.86
C ASP A 76 13.88 -19.26 -4.69
N THR A 77 14.16 -18.44 -3.67
CA THR A 77 15.52 -17.95 -3.44
C THR A 77 16.44 -19.08 -3.01
N LYS A 78 17.62 -19.19 -3.65
CA LYS A 78 18.67 -20.14 -3.25
C LYS A 78 19.03 -19.90 -1.78
N SER A 79 19.35 -20.95 -1.03
CA SER A 79 19.65 -20.86 0.42
C SER A 79 20.67 -19.76 0.76
N ARG A 80 21.70 -19.59 -0.09
CA ARG A 80 22.74 -18.54 0.05
C ARG A 80 22.23 -17.10 -0.08
N ASP A 81 21.15 -16.90 -0.83
CA ASP A 81 20.56 -15.59 -1.14
C ASP A 81 19.38 -15.29 -0.20
N LYS A 82 19.06 -16.21 0.73
CA LYS A 82 18.02 -16.02 1.75
C LYS A 82 18.43 -14.87 2.66
N ASN A 83 17.47 -14.00 2.97
CA ASN A 83 17.69 -12.74 3.69
C ASN A 83 18.62 -11.72 2.99
N MET A 84 18.99 -11.92 1.73
CA MET A 84 19.73 -10.94 0.92
C MET A 84 18.78 -10.16 0.02
N TRP A 85 19.17 -8.93 -0.30
CA TRP A 85 18.48 -8.13 -1.31
C TRP A 85 18.97 -8.57 -2.68
N VAL A 86 18.03 -8.93 -3.55
CA VAL A 86 18.32 -9.35 -4.92
C VAL A 86 17.51 -8.50 -5.91
N PRO A 87 18.09 -8.12 -7.07
CA PRO A 87 17.33 -7.52 -8.15
C PRO A 87 16.18 -8.43 -8.59
N PHE A 88 15.03 -7.84 -8.95
CA PHE A 88 13.85 -8.60 -9.35
C PHE A 88 13.63 -8.56 -10.86
N GLU A 89 13.57 -9.73 -11.50
CA GLU A 89 13.28 -9.89 -12.93
C GLU A 89 11.85 -10.40 -13.16
N ALA A 90 10.86 -9.50 -13.24
CA ALA A 90 9.45 -9.89 -13.32
C ALA A 90 9.09 -10.70 -14.58
N ARG A 91 9.79 -10.47 -15.71
CA ARG A 91 9.53 -11.19 -16.97
C ARG A 91 9.93 -12.66 -16.91
N LYS A 92 11.12 -12.96 -16.38
CA LYS A 92 11.62 -14.34 -16.25
C LYS A 92 11.06 -15.05 -15.02
N SER A 93 10.61 -14.31 -14.03
CA SER A 93 10.03 -14.87 -12.81
C SER A 93 8.66 -15.49 -13.07
N LYS A 94 8.41 -16.63 -12.43
CA LYS A 94 7.08 -17.25 -12.31
C LYS A 94 6.15 -16.43 -11.41
N TYR A 95 6.70 -15.52 -10.62
CA TYR A 95 6.00 -14.67 -9.67
C TYR A 95 5.78 -13.28 -10.25
N LEU A 96 4.65 -12.69 -9.88
CA LEU A 96 4.37 -11.27 -10.01
C LEU A 96 4.40 -10.66 -8.61
N LEU A 97 5.11 -9.56 -8.47
CA LEU A 97 5.13 -8.82 -7.22
C LEU A 97 3.97 -7.82 -7.22
N VAL A 98 3.10 -7.92 -6.22
CA VAL A 98 1.89 -7.08 -6.12
C VAL A 98 1.77 -6.48 -4.73
N LYS A 99 1.12 -5.32 -4.65
CA LYS A 99 0.66 -4.72 -3.42
C LYS A 99 -0.85 -4.63 -3.44
N VAL A 100 -1.46 -4.97 -2.30
CA VAL A 100 -2.90 -4.81 -2.08
C VAL A 100 -3.10 -3.57 -1.23
N GLY A 101 -3.95 -2.65 -1.68
CA GLY A 101 -4.27 -1.43 -0.96
C GLY A 101 -5.77 -1.22 -0.84
N MET A 102 -6.15 -0.35 0.10
CA MET A 102 -7.52 0.11 0.27
C MET A 102 -7.68 1.60 -0.01
N THR A 103 -8.92 2.00 -0.30
CA THR A 103 -9.33 3.39 -0.45
C THR A 103 -10.82 3.53 -0.12
N THR A 104 -11.20 4.65 0.50
CA THR A 104 -12.62 5.05 0.64
C THR A 104 -13.06 5.98 -0.48
N LEU A 105 -12.15 6.27 -1.43
CA LEU A 105 -12.33 7.14 -2.59
C LEU A 105 -12.09 6.34 -3.89
N ASN A 106 -12.09 7.02 -5.04
CA ASN A 106 -11.77 6.41 -6.33
C ASN A 106 -10.37 5.77 -6.36
N VAL A 107 -10.28 4.55 -6.89
CA VAL A 107 -9.02 3.79 -6.99
C VAL A 107 -8.00 4.51 -7.86
N ASP A 108 -8.39 5.02 -9.03
CA ASP A 108 -7.45 5.71 -9.94
C ASP A 108 -6.83 6.96 -9.30
N ARG A 109 -7.59 7.71 -8.50
CA ARG A 109 -7.04 8.84 -7.74
C ARG A 109 -6.02 8.37 -6.71
N ARG A 110 -6.32 7.26 -6.03
CA ARG A 110 -5.40 6.69 -5.04
C ARG A 110 -4.12 6.16 -5.67
N ILE A 111 -4.21 5.56 -6.86
CA ILE A 111 -3.05 5.13 -7.63
C ILE A 111 -2.16 6.31 -7.99
N LYS A 112 -2.71 7.41 -8.52
CA LYS A 112 -1.93 8.62 -8.84
C LYS A 112 -1.21 9.19 -7.62
N GLN A 113 -1.88 9.25 -6.46
CA GLN A 113 -1.23 9.68 -5.21
C GLN A 113 -0.02 8.80 -4.83
N TRP A 114 -0.11 7.49 -5.06
CA TRP A 114 1.01 6.59 -4.83
C TRP A 114 2.12 6.76 -5.87
N GLU A 115 1.78 7.00 -7.13
CA GLU A 115 2.76 7.30 -8.20
C GLU A 115 3.54 8.57 -7.88
N GLU A 116 2.86 9.63 -7.42
CA GLU A 116 3.47 10.88 -6.98
C GLU A 116 4.41 10.67 -5.79
N LYS A 117 3.99 9.87 -4.79
CA LYS A 117 4.78 9.61 -3.59
C LYS A 117 6.01 8.72 -3.85
N CYS A 118 5.87 7.73 -4.74
CA CYS A 118 6.89 6.73 -5.00
C CYS A 118 7.73 7.07 -6.24
N HIS A 119 7.36 8.10 -7.01
CA HIS A 119 7.97 8.48 -8.29
C HIS A 119 8.07 7.31 -9.29
N HIS A 120 7.11 6.39 -9.23
CA HIS A 120 7.04 5.21 -10.08
C HIS A 120 5.64 5.01 -10.63
N GLU A 121 5.56 4.71 -11.92
CA GLU A 121 4.30 4.42 -12.59
C GLU A 121 3.75 3.05 -12.15
N LEU A 122 2.47 3.02 -11.79
CA LEU A 122 1.77 1.86 -11.26
C LEU A 122 0.79 1.30 -12.30
N ALA A 123 0.56 -0.01 -12.23
CA ALA A 123 -0.43 -0.71 -13.02
C ALA A 123 -1.37 -1.47 -12.11
N CYS A 124 -2.68 -1.19 -12.19
CA CYS A 124 -3.67 -2.00 -11.50
C CYS A 124 -3.72 -3.42 -12.10
N VAL A 125 -3.79 -4.40 -11.22
CA VAL A 125 -3.89 -5.82 -11.54
C VAL A 125 -5.30 -6.27 -11.18
N HIS A 126 -6.15 -6.51 -12.17
CA HIS A 126 -7.56 -6.82 -11.96
C HIS A 126 -8.02 -7.96 -12.87
N PRO A 127 -9.16 -8.61 -12.60
CA PRO A 127 -9.78 -9.53 -13.54
C PRO A 127 -9.89 -8.87 -14.93
N GLY A 128 -9.42 -9.55 -15.98
CA GLY A 128 -9.36 -9.01 -17.35
C GLY A 128 -8.27 -7.97 -17.60
N SER A 129 -7.39 -7.67 -16.63
CA SER A 129 -6.22 -6.83 -16.91
C SER A 129 -5.21 -7.63 -17.74
N ASN A 130 -5.20 -7.40 -19.05
CA ASN A 130 -4.03 -7.67 -19.86
C ASN A 130 -2.91 -6.75 -19.40
N LEU A 131 -2.04 -7.23 -18.50
CA LEU A 131 -0.75 -6.58 -18.25
C LEU A 131 -0.02 -6.61 -19.60
N LYS A 132 -0.11 -5.52 -20.37
CA LYS A 132 0.49 -5.39 -21.71
C LYS A 132 2.01 -5.44 -21.57
N VAL A 133 2.56 -6.64 -21.43
CA VAL A 133 3.98 -6.89 -21.61
C VAL A 133 4.24 -6.62 -23.08
N LYS A 134 5.16 -5.71 -23.41
CA LYS A 134 5.74 -5.64 -24.76
C LYS A 134 6.56 -6.93 -24.96
N GLY A 135 5.90 -8.04 -25.25
CA GLY A 135 6.44 -9.37 -25.54
C GLY A 135 6.21 -9.76 -27.00
N SER A 136 6.73 -10.94 -27.39
CA SER A 136 6.60 -11.44 -28.76
C SER A 136 5.13 -11.60 -29.16
N SER A 137 4.83 -11.57 -30.47
CA SER A 137 3.46 -11.72 -30.98
C SER A 137 2.76 -12.99 -30.46
N VAL A 138 3.53 -14.04 -30.12
CA VAL A 138 3.03 -15.31 -29.58
C VAL A 138 2.64 -15.19 -28.10
N ASP A 139 3.38 -14.42 -27.28
CA ASP A 139 3.00 -14.15 -25.89
C ASP A 139 1.71 -13.33 -25.81
N ARG A 140 1.54 -12.40 -26.76
CA ARG A 140 0.31 -11.62 -26.90
C ARG A 140 -0.87 -12.53 -27.31
N LEU A 141 -0.64 -13.45 -28.23
CA LEU A 141 -1.64 -14.43 -28.67
C LEU A 141 -2.03 -15.40 -27.54
N LEU A 142 -1.07 -15.91 -26.76
CA LEU A 142 -1.32 -16.81 -25.62
C LEU A 142 -2.08 -16.12 -24.47
N MET A 143 -1.83 -14.82 -24.26
CA MET A 143 -2.62 -14.02 -23.31
C MET A 143 -4.04 -13.78 -23.82
N GLN A 144 -4.22 -13.50 -25.12
CA GLN A 144 -5.54 -13.37 -25.76
C GLN A 144 -6.31 -14.70 -25.79
N PHE A 145 -5.64 -15.84 -25.98
CA PHE A 145 -6.25 -17.17 -25.92
C PHE A 145 -6.63 -17.57 -24.49
N LYS A 146 -5.90 -17.10 -23.47
CA LYS A 146 -6.31 -17.23 -22.06
C LYS A 146 -7.56 -16.42 -21.72
N GLU A 147 -7.75 -15.26 -22.35
CA GLU A 147 -8.99 -14.48 -22.24
C GLU A 147 -10.18 -15.19 -22.90
N LEU A 148 -9.95 -15.93 -23.99
CA LEU A 148 -10.99 -16.76 -24.63
C LEU A 148 -11.36 -18.02 -23.84
N MET A 149 -10.54 -18.43 -22.85
CA MET A 149 -10.66 -19.70 -22.12
C MET A 149 -11.18 -19.56 -20.68
N LEU A 150 -11.65 -18.39 -20.26
CA LEU A 150 -12.25 -18.21 -18.94
C LEU A 150 -13.74 -17.95 -19.09
N SER A 151 -14.54 -18.99 -18.82
CA SER A 151 -15.88 -18.80 -18.29
C SER A 151 -15.77 -17.86 -17.08
N GLU A 152 -16.10 -16.58 -17.27
CA GLU A 152 -15.97 -15.57 -16.24
C GLU A 152 -16.88 -15.94 -15.07
N ARG A 153 -16.31 -16.51 -14.01
CA ARG A 153 -16.94 -16.43 -12.70
C ARG A 153 -16.97 -14.95 -12.36
N LYS A 154 -18.15 -14.34 -12.45
CA LYS A 154 -18.38 -12.97 -12.00
C LYS A 154 -18.02 -12.90 -10.53
N PHE A 155 -16.95 -12.17 -10.20
CA PHE A 155 -16.65 -11.78 -8.83
C PHE A 155 -17.78 -10.85 -8.36
N SER A 156 -18.43 -11.19 -7.24
CA SER A 156 -19.64 -10.51 -6.77
C SER A 156 -19.38 -9.06 -6.39
N THR A 157 -18.18 -8.77 -5.88
CA THR A 157 -17.81 -7.45 -5.38
C THR A 157 -16.94 -6.66 -6.35
N TYR A 158 -16.51 -7.24 -7.46
CA TYR A 158 -15.63 -6.55 -8.40
C TYR A 158 -16.38 -5.48 -9.21
N ASN A 159 -15.91 -4.25 -9.13
CA ASN A 159 -16.40 -3.13 -9.92
C ASN A 159 -15.37 -2.78 -11.01
N ALA A 160 -15.71 -3.10 -12.26
CA ALA A 160 -14.83 -2.85 -13.42
C ALA A 160 -14.54 -1.35 -13.65
N ALA A 161 -15.50 -0.46 -13.37
CA ALA A 161 -15.31 0.98 -13.53
C ALA A 161 -14.34 1.56 -12.49
N GLN A 162 -14.31 0.99 -11.29
CA GLN A 162 -13.39 1.38 -10.22
C GLN A 162 -12.12 0.52 -10.18
N ARG A 163 -12.02 -0.53 -11.00
CA ARG A 163 -10.86 -1.46 -11.06
C ARG A 163 -10.49 -2.02 -9.68
N GLY A 164 -11.50 -2.30 -8.86
CA GLY A 164 -11.36 -2.73 -7.47
C GLY A 164 -12.58 -3.48 -6.95
N PHE A 165 -12.42 -4.14 -5.81
CA PHE A 165 -13.43 -4.92 -5.12
C PHE A 165 -14.11 -4.06 -4.05
N PHE A 166 -15.42 -3.87 -4.16
CA PHE A 166 -16.19 -3.06 -3.25
C PHE A 166 -16.44 -3.81 -1.94
N CYS A 167 -16.08 -3.16 -0.83
CA CYS A 167 -16.38 -3.64 0.51
C CYS A 167 -17.39 -2.67 1.14
N SER A 168 -18.59 -3.16 1.42
CA SER A 168 -19.67 -2.39 2.05
C SER A 168 -19.44 -2.15 3.55
N SER A 169 -18.63 -3.00 4.18
CA SER A 169 -18.32 -2.95 5.60
C SER A 169 -17.01 -2.19 5.87
N ASP A 170 -16.23 -2.62 6.86
CA ASP A 170 -14.96 -1.97 7.21
C ASP A 170 -13.84 -2.36 6.22
N VAL A 171 -13.60 -1.52 5.21
CA VAL A 171 -12.55 -1.76 4.21
C VAL A 171 -11.14 -1.85 4.83
N SER A 172 -10.92 -1.18 5.97
CA SER A 172 -9.63 -1.24 6.67
C SER A 172 -9.45 -2.56 7.40
N LYS A 173 -10.53 -3.15 7.91
CA LYS A 173 -10.52 -4.51 8.46
C LYS A 173 -10.31 -5.53 7.35
N ALA A 174 -11.05 -5.41 6.25
CA ALA A 174 -10.91 -6.30 5.09
C ALA A 174 -9.48 -6.32 4.54
N GLU A 175 -8.84 -5.16 4.38
CA GLU A 175 -7.44 -5.08 3.95
C GLU A 175 -6.50 -5.86 4.88
N LYS A 176 -6.65 -5.68 6.21
CA LYS A 176 -5.82 -6.38 7.19
C LYS A 176 -6.00 -7.89 7.13
N ASP A 177 -7.24 -8.36 6.99
CA ASP A 177 -7.57 -9.78 6.90
C ASP A 177 -7.01 -10.41 5.61
N ILE A 178 -7.10 -9.67 4.49
CA ILE A 178 -6.47 -10.05 3.21
C ILE A 178 -4.96 -10.10 3.38
N HIS A 179 -4.32 -9.08 3.94
CA HIS A 179 -2.88 -9.05 4.16
C HIS A 179 -2.41 -10.20 5.06
N ALA A 180 -3.13 -10.50 6.14
CA ALA A 180 -2.82 -11.64 7.02
C ALA A 180 -2.90 -12.97 6.25
N THR A 181 -3.94 -13.14 5.44
CA THR A 181 -4.13 -14.32 4.59
C THR A 181 -3.01 -14.46 3.56
N LEU A 182 -2.65 -13.38 2.87
CA LEU A 182 -1.57 -13.38 1.88
C LEU A 182 -0.20 -13.63 2.52
N LYS A 183 0.07 -13.07 3.70
CA LYS A 183 1.31 -13.35 4.46
C LYS A 183 1.41 -14.83 4.82
N ARG A 184 0.30 -15.46 5.19
CA ARG A 184 0.26 -16.90 5.54
C ARG A 184 0.48 -17.79 4.32
N ILE A 185 -0.08 -17.44 3.15
CA ILE A 185 -0.02 -18.26 1.94
C ILE A 185 1.29 -18.05 1.16
N TYR A 186 1.68 -16.80 0.96
CA TYR A 186 2.78 -16.42 0.05
C TYR A 186 4.01 -15.84 0.79
N GLY A 187 3.93 -15.63 2.10
CA GLY A 187 4.99 -14.99 2.86
C GLY A 187 5.06 -13.48 2.67
N ARG A 188 6.23 -12.91 2.98
CA ARG A 188 6.52 -11.48 2.79
C ARG A 188 7.42 -11.30 1.58
N GLY A 189 7.09 -10.36 0.70
CA GLY A 189 8.01 -9.90 -0.34
C GLY A 189 8.50 -8.50 0.03
N ASP A 190 9.44 -8.38 0.96
CA ASP A 190 9.93 -7.06 1.36
C ASP A 190 10.64 -6.40 0.16
N VAL A 191 10.32 -5.13 -0.06
CA VAL A 191 10.76 -4.36 -1.23
C VAL A 191 11.62 -3.18 -0.81
N TYR A 192 12.77 -3.05 -1.45
CA TYR A 192 13.61 -1.86 -1.37
C TYR A 192 13.43 -1.04 -2.66
N CYS A 193 12.94 0.19 -2.51
CA CYS A 193 12.52 1.04 -3.62
C CYS A 193 13.32 2.35 -3.64
N SER A 194 14.05 2.62 -4.72
CA SER A 194 14.85 3.84 -4.84
C SER A 194 14.00 5.12 -5.00
N GLY A 195 12.71 5.01 -5.34
CA GLY A 195 11.82 6.15 -5.50
C GLY A 195 11.27 6.71 -4.18
N CYS A 196 11.32 5.94 -3.09
CA CYS A 196 10.77 6.35 -1.80
C CYS A 196 11.89 6.81 -0.84
N ARG A 197 12.38 8.05 -1.01
CA ARG A 197 13.34 8.65 -0.07
C ARG A 197 12.66 9.15 1.21
N ASP A 198 13.31 8.96 2.35
CA ASP A 198 12.89 9.57 3.62
C ASP A 198 13.13 11.08 3.59
N ALA A 199 12.29 11.83 2.89
CA ALA A 199 12.33 13.29 2.92
C ALA A 199 11.47 13.89 4.06
N ASP A 200 10.56 13.11 4.67
CA ASP A 200 9.47 13.71 5.46
C ASP A 200 8.86 12.84 6.58
N GLN A 201 9.66 12.02 7.25
CA GLN A 201 9.25 11.39 8.51
C GLN A 201 10.19 11.81 9.63
N GLY A 202 9.81 12.91 10.30
CA GLY A 202 10.31 13.22 11.64
C GLY A 202 10.24 11.98 12.53
N SER A 203 11.40 11.61 13.07
CA SER A 203 11.54 10.87 14.31
C SER A 203 10.70 9.59 14.46
N LYS A 204 11.00 8.57 13.65
CA LYS A 204 11.08 7.20 14.18
C LYS A 204 12.39 6.57 13.76
N ALA A 205 13.34 6.61 14.70
CA ALA A 205 14.56 5.82 14.68
C ALA A 205 14.20 4.32 14.76
N GLN A 206 13.65 3.75 13.68
CA GLN A 206 13.67 2.32 13.47
C GLN A 206 14.86 2.00 12.55
N SER A 207 15.94 1.62 13.22
CA SER A 207 16.98 0.71 12.72
C SER A 207 18.10 1.26 11.82
N ARG A 208 18.96 2.12 12.39
CA ARG A 208 20.37 2.22 11.94
C ARG A 208 21.11 0.86 11.95
N ALA A 209 20.58 -0.15 12.64
CA ALA A 209 21.14 -1.50 12.69
C ALA A 209 20.77 -2.40 11.48
N LEU A 210 19.74 -2.07 10.67
CA LEU A 210 19.36 -2.87 9.49
C LEU A 210 20.11 -2.48 8.21
N CYS A 211 20.88 -1.37 8.23
CA CYS A 211 21.49 -0.79 7.03
C CYS A 211 22.80 -1.44 6.57
N LYS A 212 23.37 -2.44 7.27
CA LYS A 212 24.66 -3.04 6.88
C LYS A 212 24.62 -3.87 5.58
N ARG A 213 23.47 -4.01 4.92
CA ARG A 213 23.29 -4.73 3.64
C ARG A 213 22.30 -4.05 2.68
N ALA A 214 22.12 -2.74 2.76
CA ALA A 214 21.20 -2.04 1.85
C ALA A 214 21.75 -2.08 0.39
N PRO A 215 20.92 -2.35 -0.63
CA PRO A 215 21.37 -2.48 -2.01
C PRO A 215 21.66 -1.13 -2.69
N PHE A 216 21.22 0.01 -2.12
CA PHE A 216 21.50 1.35 -2.63
C PHE A 216 22.09 2.25 -1.55
N ASP A 217 22.96 3.18 -1.96
CA ASP A 217 23.51 4.22 -1.09
C ASP A 217 22.42 5.25 -0.74
N GLY A 218 21.84 5.13 0.45
CA GLY A 218 20.88 6.12 0.98
C GLY A 218 19.83 5.56 1.93
N ALA A 219 19.11 6.46 2.61
CA ALA A 219 17.95 6.15 3.45
C ALA A 219 16.68 6.05 2.57
N TYR A 220 16.55 4.94 1.85
CA TYR A 220 15.32 4.61 1.12
C TYR A 220 14.39 3.74 1.96
N ASN A 221 13.09 3.91 1.75
CA ASN A 221 12.05 3.19 2.48
C ASN A 221 11.94 1.72 2.05
N ILE A 222 11.78 0.85 3.05
CA ILE A 222 11.43 -0.56 2.86
C ILE A 222 9.91 -0.71 2.89
N HIS A 223 9.33 -1.27 1.84
CA HIS A 223 7.92 -1.59 1.78
C HIS A 223 7.69 -3.06 2.14
N ILE A 224 6.99 -3.31 3.24
CA ILE A 224 6.70 -4.65 3.79
C ILE A 224 5.32 -5.20 3.38
N GLU A 225 4.60 -4.47 2.53
CA GLU A 225 3.22 -4.76 2.10
C GLU A 225 3.16 -5.28 0.65
N TRP A 226 4.25 -5.89 0.20
CA TRP A 226 4.35 -6.49 -1.12
C TRP A 226 4.35 -8.02 -1.00
N PHE A 227 3.75 -8.67 -2.01
CA PHE A 227 3.51 -10.09 -2.05
C PHE A 227 4.00 -10.66 -3.38
N SER A 228 4.79 -11.73 -3.30
CA SER A 228 5.30 -12.45 -4.46
C SER A 228 4.34 -13.56 -4.84
N ILE A 229 3.40 -13.25 -5.73
CA ILE A 229 2.29 -14.16 -6.07
C ILE A 229 2.63 -14.89 -7.37
N PRO A 230 2.58 -16.24 -7.42
CA PRO A 230 2.70 -16.98 -8.67
C PRO A 230 1.69 -16.45 -9.69
N LYS A 231 2.11 -16.22 -10.94
CA LYS A 231 1.20 -15.70 -11.99
C LYS A 231 -0.04 -16.59 -12.19
N LYS A 232 0.08 -17.89 -11.92
CA LYS A 232 -1.03 -18.87 -11.94
C LYS A 232 -2.05 -18.69 -10.80
N ASP A 233 -1.65 -18.07 -9.69
CA ASP A 233 -2.46 -17.92 -8.49
C ASP A 233 -3.17 -16.56 -8.43
N LEU A 234 -3.08 -15.72 -9.48
CA LEU A 234 -3.77 -14.43 -9.54
C LEU A 234 -5.30 -14.58 -9.42
N THR A 235 -5.88 -15.59 -10.05
CA THR A 235 -7.32 -15.87 -9.90
C THR A 235 -7.68 -16.25 -8.46
N LYS A 236 -6.80 -16.98 -7.77
CA LYS A 236 -6.97 -17.31 -6.34
C LYS A 236 -6.88 -16.07 -5.47
N LEU A 237 -5.96 -15.14 -5.77
CA LEU A 237 -5.88 -13.84 -5.11
C LEU A 237 -7.20 -13.06 -5.25
N TYR A 238 -7.74 -12.94 -6.48
CA TYR A 238 -9.02 -12.26 -6.71
C TYR A 238 -10.14 -12.89 -5.91
N LYS A 239 -10.21 -14.22 -5.87
CA LYS A 239 -11.19 -14.94 -5.07
C LYS A 239 -11.05 -14.64 -3.57
N ILE A 240 -9.84 -14.66 -3.02
CA ILE A 240 -9.61 -14.32 -1.60
C ILE A 240 -10.14 -12.92 -1.29
N ILE A 241 -9.89 -11.95 -2.17
CA ILE A 241 -10.36 -10.57 -1.97
C ILE A 241 -11.88 -10.51 -2.08
N ASP A 242 -12.47 -11.15 -3.08
CA ASP A 242 -13.92 -11.17 -3.32
C ASP A 242 -14.68 -11.82 -2.16
N ASP A 243 -14.20 -12.98 -1.68
CA ASP A 243 -14.74 -13.69 -0.52
C ASP A 243 -14.64 -12.80 0.74
N THR A 244 -13.51 -12.09 0.93
CA THR A 244 -13.33 -11.20 2.10
C THR A 244 -14.23 -9.97 2.02
N CYS A 245 -14.42 -9.40 0.83
CA CYS A 245 -15.23 -8.19 0.63
C CYS A 245 -16.73 -8.49 0.66
N SER A 246 -17.14 -9.68 0.23
CA SER A 246 -18.54 -10.15 0.28
C SER A 246 -19.04 -10.30 1.71
N GLY A 247 -18.13 -10.52 2.66
CA GLY A 247 -18.47 -10.83 4.04
C GLY A 247 -18.96 -12.28 4.21
N PRO A 248 -19.06 -12.76 5.46
CA PRO A 248 -19.84 -13.97 5.77
C PRO A 248 -21.34 -13.76 5.54
#